data_AF-A0A3B9GX73-F1
#
_entry.id   AF-A0A3B9GX73-F1
#
_cell.length_a   1.000
_cell.length_b   1.000
_cell.length_c   1.000
_cell.angle_alpha   90.00
_cell.angle_beta   90.00
_cell.angle_gamma   90.00
#
_symmetry.space_group_name_H-M   'P 1'
#
loop_
_entity.id
_entity.type
_entity.pdbx_description
1 polymer ?
#
loop_
_entity_poly.entity_id
_entity_poly.type
_entity_poly.pdbx_seq_one_letter_code
_entity_poly.pdbx_strand_id
1 'polypeptide(L)'
;MQEGADAFAEGSRERQMRDIVIDEDGRAGLIAKHRMIESLPYFLRADEDWARTHLIAPLLNDDGAALALWRAMARRTHFRNVLSIIGAPMAERAVDRRLGRETRRRLVFSLVIESLHAFRENRAPAVPNPRIQQMLRTLDDEVRASAANAIQQFVRDVSAKPADNDAENGEEHEKSAAAGALFRVAAAPFLREVWPQERSLATPGVSSAFADLPATSGDAFAEAVEAIERFLVPFECWSMLEYGLYGEDEDAKKLAIIDDEQKARALLRLLDLTVGSSEGAVVPLDLTSALDQIESIVPKLAEVPEFRRLSAAARR
;
A
#
# COMPACT_ATOMS: atom_id res chain seq x y z
N MET A 1 11.22 -24.13 -13.11
CA MET A 1 12.38 -23.37 -13.64
C MET A 1 13.52 -23.50 -12.63
N GLN A 2 14.51 -24.33 -12.95
CA GLN A 2 15.57 -24.82 -12.05
C GLN A 2 16.94 -24.38 -12.58
N GLU A 3 17.00 -23.23 -13.27
CA GLU A 3 18.22 -22.63 -13.81
C GLU A 3 18.69 -21.53 -12.85
N GLY A 4 19.82 -21.71 -12.17
CA GLY A 4 20.43 -20.64 -11.38
C GLY A 4 21.13 -21.07 -10.10
N ALA A 5 20.95 -22.31 -9.63
CA ALA A 5 21.62 -22.81 -8.43
C ALA A 5 23.14 -23.02 -8.61
N ASP A 6 23.65 -22.94 -9.84
CA ASP A 6 25.06 -23.24 -10.17
C ASP A 6 25.71 -22.18 -11.08
N ALA A 7 25.11 -20.99 -11.19
CA ALA A 7 25.60 -19.94 -12.10
C ALA A 7 27.00 -19.42 -11.75
N PHE A 8 27.45 -19.61 -10.49
CA PHE A 8 28.74 -19.17 -9.99
C PHE A 8 29.60 -20.33 -9.48
N ALA A 9 29.50 -21.50 -10.11
CA ALA A 9 30.37 -22.63 -9.82
C ALA A 9 31.85 -22.23 -9.85
N GLU A 10 32.68 -22.90 -9.04
CA GLU A 10 34.12 -22.63 -9.00
C GLU A 10 34.74 -22.82 -10.38
N GLY A 11 35.52 -21.83 -10.82
CA GLY A 11 36.14 -21.82 -12.15
C GLY A 11 35.23 -21.35 -13.29
N SER A 12 33.95 -21.02 -13.04
CA SER A 12 33.06 -20.49 -14.08
C SER A 12 33.49 -19.10 -14.54
N ARG A 13 33.22 -18.79 -15.81
CA ARG A 13 33.51 -17.46 -16.40
C ARG A 13 32.63 -16.39 -15.75
N GLU A 14 31.41 -16.74 -15.41
CA GLU A 14 30.41 -15.89 -14.78
C GLU A 14 30.87 -15.44 -13.38
N ARG A 15 31.45 -16.36 -12.59
CA ARG A 15 32.03 -16.03 -11.29
C ARG A 15 33.23 -15.11 -11.42
N GLN A 16 34.16 -15.42 -12.34
CA GLN A 16 35.32 -14.57 -12.60
C GLN A 16 34.91 -13.15 -13.04
N MET A 17 33.96 -13.04 -13.97
CA MET A 17 33.46 -11.73 -14.42
C MET A 17 32.79 -10.95 -13.29
N ARG A 18 31.98 -11.60 -12.46
CA ARG A 18 31.34 -10.98 -11.29
C ARG A 18 32.37 -10.47 -10.30
N ASP A 19 33.35 -11.30 -9.95
CA ASP A 19 34.35 -10.98 -8.93
C ASP A 19 35.29 -9.86 -9.43
N ILE A 20 35.72 -9.87 -10.70
CA ILE A 20 36.47 -8.75 -11.29
C ILE A 20 35.68 -7.44 -11.19
N VAL A 21 34.39 -7.45 -11.52
CA VAL A 21 33.56 -6.24 -11.55
C VAL A 21 33.26 -5.70 -10.15
N ILE A 22 33.20 -6.55 -9.12
CA ILE A 22 32.89 -6.13 -7.74
C ILE A 22 34.10 -5.59 -6.98
N ASP A 23 35.29 -6.08 -7.35
CA ASP A 23 36.59 -5.70 -6.76
C ASP A 23 37.10 -4.36 -7.30
N GLU A 24 36.49 -3.82 -8.37
CA GLU A 24 36.79 -2.48 -8.86
C GLU A 24 36.58 -1.41 -7.78
N ASP A 25 37.52 -0.48 -7.67
CA ASP A 25 37.46 0.61 -6.70
C ASP A 25 36.73 1.86 -7.23
N GLY A 26 36.39 2.75 -6.30
CA GLY A 26 35.84 4.07 -6.61
C GLY A 26 34.50 4.04 -7.35
N ARG A 27 34.38 4.88 -8.39
CA ARG A 27 33.10 5.08 -9.10
C ARG A 27 32.66 3.84 -9.90
N ALA A 28 33.62 3.11 -10.49
CA ALA A 28 33.32 1.91 -11.26
C ALA A 28 32.71 0.82 -10.36
N GLY A 29 33.35 0.54 -9.22
CA GLY A 29 32.84 -0.38 -8.21
C GLY A 29 31.47 0.01 -7.66
N LEU A 30 31.24 1.30 -7.43
CA LEU A 30 29.92 1.77 -6.97
C LEU A 30 28.83 1.54 -8.02
N ILE A 31 29.12 1.79 -9.31
CA ILE A 31 28.17 1.52 -10.40
C ILE A 31 27.87 0.03 -10.50
N ALA A 32 28.90 -0.82 -10.39
CA ALA A 32 28.74 -2.27 -10.35
C ALA A 32 27.82 -2.71 -9.21
N LYS A 33 28.12 -2.31 -7.96
CA LYS A 33 27.30 -2.59 -6.78
C LYS A 33 25.87 -2.10 -6.95
N HIS A 34 25.69 -0.89 -7.48
CA HIS A 34 24.37 -0.33 -7.76
C HIS A 34 23.57 -1.19 -8.75
N ARG A 35 24.19 -1.72 -9.81
CA ARG A 35 23.48 -2.58 -10.78
C ARG A 35 23.19 -3.96 -10.22
N MET A 36 24.14 -4.54 -9.50
CA MET A 36 23.99 -5.88 -8.93
C MET A 36 22.94 -5.90 -7.81
N ILE A 37 22.87 -4.86 -6.99
CA ILE A 37 21.90 -4.81 -5.88
C ILE A 37 20.45 -4.75 -6.37
N GLU A 38 20.17 -4.17 -7.55
CA GLU A 38 18.83 -4.24 -8.15
C GLU A 38 18.37 -5.69 -8.39
N SER A 39 19.31 -6.63 -8.50
CA SER A 39 19.08 -8.07 -8.63
C SER A 39 19.50 -8.85 -7.37
N LEU A 40 19.50 -8.22 -6.19
CA LEU A 40 19.87 -8.86 -4.92
C LEU A 40 19.15 -10.21 -4.67
N PRO A 41 17.84 -10.40 -4.95
CA PRO A 41 17.20 -11.71 -4.78
C PRO A 41 17.86 -12.84 -5.58
N TYR A 42 18.40 -12.53 -6.76
CA TYR A 42 19.10 -13.50 -7.60
C TYR A 42 20.45 -13.87 -6.97
N PHE A 43 21.25 -12.87 -6.57
CA PHE A 43 22.55 -13.12 -5.96
C PHE A 43 22.44 -13.87 -4.62
N LEU A 44 21.45 -13.55 -3.79
CA LEU A 44 21.18 -14.29 -2.56
C LEU A 44 20.82 -15.76 -2.81
N ARG A 45 20.19 -16.08 -3.95
CA ARG A 45 19.86 -17.46 -4.32
C ARG A 45 21.03 -18.20 -4.93
N ALA A 46 21.84 -17.50 -5.72
CA ALA A 46 22.92 -18.10 -6.50
C ALA A 46 24.23 -18.24 -5.69
N ASP A 47 24.52 -17.29 -4.78
CA ASP A 47 25.72 -17.27 -3.94
C ASP A 47 25.49 -16.35 -2.72
N GLU A 48 24.89 -16.91 -1.66
CA GLU A 48 24.44 -16.15 -0.49
C GLU A 48 25.60 -15.47 0.25
N ASP A 49 26.68 -16.20 0.51
CA ASP A 49 27.85 -15.69 1.26
C ASP A 49 28.53 -14.55 0.50
N TRP A 50 28.66 -14.69 -0.83
CA TRP A 50 29.17 -13.62 -1.66
C TRP A 50 28.27 -12.38 -1.62
N ALA A 51 26.95 -12.56 -1.75
CA ALA A 51 25.99 -11.45 -1.74
C ALA A 51 25.98 -10.72 -0.38
N ARG A 52 26.09 -11.47 0.73
CA ARG A 52 26.21 -10.90 2.08
C ARG A 52 27.44 -10.03 2.22
N THR A 53 28.58 -10.51 1.73
CA THR A 53 29.86 -9.82 1.86
C THR A 53 29.95 -8.59 0.95
N HIS A 54 29.54 -8.70 -0.31
CA HIS A 54 29.84 -7.67 -1.32
C HIS A 54 28.68 -6.75 -1.65
N LEU A 55 27.43 -7.13 -1.34
CA LEU A 55 26.25 -6.30 -1.60
C LEU A 55 25.58 -5.84 -0.31
N ILE A 56 25.36 -6.74 0.66
CA ILE A 56 24.67 -6.38 1.91
C ILE A 56 25.58 -5.58 2.83
N ALA A 57 26.80 -6.03 3.14
CA ALA A 57 27.66 -5.30 4.05
C ALA A 57 27.90 -3.83 3.61
N PRO A 58 28.18 -3.54 2.32
CA PRO A 58 28.28 -2.15 1.85
C PRO A 58 26.96 -1.37 1.90
N LEU A 59 25.81 -2.03 1.74
CA LEU A 59 24.48 -1.39 1.89
C LEU A 59 24.24 -0.93 3.33
N LEU A 60 24.80 -1.64 4.32
CA LEU A 60 24.62 -1.35 5.75
C LEU A 60 25.56 -0.25 6.28
N ASN A 61 26.54 0.18 5.50
CA ASN A 61 27.39 1.31 5.86
C ASN A 61 26.58 2.61 6.02
N ASP A 62 27.13 3.58 6.72
CA ASP A 62 26.53 4.92 6.86
C ASP A 62 27.31 6.00 6.09
N ASP A 63 27.47 5.78 4.78
CA ASP A 63 28.16 6.71 3.89
C ASP A 63 27.31 7.05 2.65
N GLY A 64 27.84 7.95 1.81
CA GLY A 64 27.17 8.37 0.58
C GLY A 64 27.00 7.24 -0.45
N ALA A 65 27.88 6.23 -0.43
CA ALA A 65 27.79 5.06 -1.32
C ALA A 65 26.61 4.18 -0.91
N ALA A 66 26.44 3.90 0.39
CA ALA A 66 25.28 3.17 0.92
C ALA A 66 23.96 3.85 0.54
N LEU A 67 23.88 5.20 0.63
CA LEU A 67 22.69 5.93 0.18
C LEU A 67 22.39 5.73 -1.32
N ALA A 68 23.43 5.66 -2.17
CA ALA A 68 23.25 5.32 -3.59
C ALA A 68 22.74 3.89 -3.78
N LEU A 69 23.22 2.93 -2.98
CA LEU A 69 22.75 1.55 -3.01
C LEU A 69 21.30 1.41 -2.52
N TRP A 70 20.89 2.14 -1.48
CA TRP A 70 19.48 2.17 -1.04
C TRP A 70 18.54 2.75 -2.10
N ARG A 71 18.98 3.76 -2.87
CA ARG A 71 18.22 4.28 -4.02
C ARG A 71 18.05 3.23 -5.12
N ALA A 72 19.10 2.45 -5.39
CA ALA A 72 19.04 1.33 -6.33
C ALA A 72 18.08 0.26 -5.82
N MET A 73 18.19 -0.08 -4.53
CA MET A 73 17.38 -1.13 -3.91
C MET A 73 15.88 -0.81 -3.97
N ALA A 74 15.52 0.44 -3.71
CA ALA A 74 14.15 0.91 -3.77
C ALA A 74 13.51 0.80 -5.16
N ARG A 75 14.25 0.56 -6.25
CA ARG A 75 13.67 0.44 -7.60
C ARG A 75 12.79 -0.79 -7.79
N ARG A 76 12.97 -1.83 -6.98
CA ARG A 76 12.17 -3.06 -7.01
C ARG A 76 11.46 -3.28 -5.68
N THR A 77 10.30 -3.91 -5.74
CA THR A 77 9.63 -4.41 -4.54
C THR A 77 10.36 -5.66 -4.05
N HIS A 78 10.68 -5.68 -2.76
CA HIS A 78 11.33 -6.81 -2.11
C HIS A 78 10.34 -7.55 -1.23
N PHE A 79 10.50 -8.86 -1.18
CA PHE A 79 9.63 -9.76 -0.42
C PHE A 79 10.44 -10.50 0.64
N ARG A 80 9.76 -11.43 1.32
CA ARG A 80 10.22 -12.19 2.49
C ARG A 80 11.73 -12.49 2.52
N ASN A 81 12.28 -13.17 1.52
CA ASN A 81 13.68 -13.66 1.57
C ASN A 81 14.72 -12.53 1.66
N VAL A 82 14.45 -11.40 1.01
CA VAL A 82 15.34 -10.23 1.09
C VAL A 82 15.07 -9.48 2.39
N LEU A 83 13.80 -9.27 2.73
CA LEU A 83 13.40 -8.51 3.91
C LEU A 83 13.75 -9.20 5.23
N SER A 84 13.89 -10.53 5.26
CA SER A 84 14.43 -11.24 6.42
C SER A 84 15.89 -10.93 6.70
N ILE A 85 16.62 -10.38 5.72
CA ILE A 85 18.04 -10.02 5.85
C ILE A 85 18.20 -8.51 6.07
N ILE A 86 17.55 -7.70 5.24
CA ILE A 86 17.74 -6.23 5.23
C ILE A 86 16.53 -5.44 5.73
N GLY A 87 15.46 -6.08 6.18
CA GLY A 87 14.22 -5.40 6.52
C GLY A 87 14.32 -4.46 7.73
N ALA A 88 15.11 -4.83 8.74
CA ALA A 88 15.39 -3.95 9.87
C ALA A 88 16.15 -2.67 9.45
N PRO A 89 17.28 -2.77 8.73
CA PRO A 89 17.95 -1.61 8.11
C PRO A 89 17.05 -0.83 7.14
N MET A 90 16.21 -1.52 6.37
CA MET A 90 15.28 -0.87 5.43
C MET A 90 14.29 0.02 6.16
N ALA A 91 13.76 -0.41 7.31
CA ALA A 91 12.87 0.40 8.14
C ALA A 91 13.57 1.65 8.72
N GLU A 92 14.86 1.56 9.06
CA GLU A 92 15.65 2.72 9.48
C GLU A 92 15.89 3.69 8.32
N ARG A 93 16.17 3.17 7.12
CA ARG A 93 16.41 4.00 5.93
C ARG A 93 15.14 4.62 5.38
N ALA A 94 13.98 3.99 5.59
CA ALA A 94 12.67 4.56 5.26
C ALA A 94 12.39 5.90 5.98
N VAL A 95 13.02 6.15 7.14
CA VAL A 95 12.88 7.42 7.88
C VAL A 95 14.05 8.39 7.65
N ASP A 96 15.11 7.97 6.96
CA ASP A 96 16.32 8.77 6.73
C ASP A 96 16.12 9.86 5.66
N ARG A 97 16.04 11.12 6.11
CA ARG A 97 15.81 12.28 5.23
C ARG A 97 16.93 12.58 4.23
N ARG A 98 18.10 11.93 4.34
CA ARG A 98 19.15 11.99 3.29
C ARG A 98 18.72 11.23 2.02
N LEU A 99 17.76 10.33 2.13
CA LEU A 99 17.11 9.68 1.00
C LEU A 99 15.95 10.53 0.48
N GLY A 100 15.85 10.58 -0.86
CA GLY A 100 14.75 11.26 -1.52
C GLY A 100 13.41 10.65 -1.15
N ARG A 101 12.36 11.48 -1.19
CA ARG A 101 10.99 11.08 -0.87
C ARG A 101 10.54 9.81 -1.59
N GLU A 102 10.77 9.74 -2.90
CA GLU A 102 10.37 8.59 -3.72
C GLU A 102 11.05 7.30 -3.29
N THR A 103 12.35 7.36 -2.97
CA THR A 103 13.07 6.21 -2.43
C THR A 103 12.43 5.73 -1.13
N ARG A 104 12.17 6.65 -0.19
CA ARG A 104 11.54 6.30 1.10
C ARG A 104 10.16 5.68 0.93
N ARG A 105 9.32 6.22 0.04
CA ARG A 105 8.01 5.65 -0.31
C ARG A 105 8.11 4.20 -0.76
N ARG A 106 9.04 3.89 -1.66
CA ARG A 106 9.21 2.52 -2.19
C ARG A 106 9.75 1.52 -1.15
N LEU A 107 10.62 1.98 -0.24
CA LEU A 107 11.07 1.16 0.88
C LEU A 107 9.90 0.83 1.82
N VAL A 108 9.11 1.84 2.19
CA VAL A 108 7.91 1.65 3.03
C VAL A 108 6.89 0.75 2.34
N PHE A 109 6.66 0.95 1.04
CA PHE A 109 5.79 0.11 0.24
C PHE A 109 6.18 -1.37 0.37
N SER A 110 7.46 -1.71 0.16
CA SER A 110 7.92 -3.10 0.28
C SER A 110 7.67 -3.69 1.67
N LEU A 111 7.90 -2.93 2.74
CA LEU A 111 7.69 -3.36 4.12
C LEU A 111 6.21 -3.58 4.45
N VAL A 112 5.34 -2.66 4.02
CA VAL A 112 3.88 -2.77 4.23
C VAL A 112 3.32 -3.96 3.45
N ILE A 113 3.68 -4.11 2.17
CA ILE A 113 3.22 -5.21 1.33
C ILE A 113 3.66 -6.56 1.91
N GLU A 114 4.90 -6.70 2.39
CA GLU A 114 5.35 -7.95 3.01
C GLU A 114 4.56 -8.31 4.26
N SER A 115 4.26 -7.33 5.12
CA SER A 115 3.46 -7.53 6.33
C SER A 115 2.01 -7.91 5.99
N LEU A 116 1.40 -7.30 4.98
CA LEU A 116 0.07 -7.67 4.48
C LEU A 116 0.04 -9.10 3.93
N HIS A 117 1.07 -9.50 3.16
CA HIS A 117 1.25 -10.89 2.76
C HIS A 117 1.40 -11.83 3.96
N ALA A 118 2.10 -11.41 5.02
CA ALA A 118 2.25 -12.22 6.22
C ALA A 118 0.92 -12.49 6.92
N PHE A 119 0.04 -11.48 7.02
CA PHE A 119 -1.32 -11.67 7.52
C PHE A 119 -2.16 -12.57 6.61
N ARG A 120 -2.15 -12.32 5.29
CA ARG A 120 -2.86 -13.14 4.30
C ARG A 120 -2.50 -14.62 4.41
N GLU A 121 -1.21 -14.92 4.59
CA GLU A 121 -0.66 -16.28 4.66
C GLU A 121 -0.64 -16.85 6.08
N ASN A 122 -1.18 -16.12 7.07
CA ASN A 122 -1.14 -16.48 8.50
C ASN A 122 0.25 -16.93 8.98
N ARG A 123 1.28 -16.14 8.66
CA ARG A 123 2.68 -16.42 8.99
C ARG A 123 3.30 -15.26 9.76
N ALA A 124 4.45 -15.54 10.40
CA ALA A 124 5.28 -14.48 10.95
C ALA A 124 5.77 -13.54 9.82
N PRO A 125 5.74 -12.20 10.04
CA PRO A 125 6.27 -11.24 9.09
C PRO A 125 7.80 -11.30 9.06
N ALA A 126 8.40 -10.97 7.90
CA ALA A 126 9.86 -10.93 7.76
C ALA A 126 10.47 -9.82 8.63
N VAL A 127 9.72 -8.73 8.83
CA VAL A 127 10.06 -7.65 9.76
C VAL A 127 9.02 -7.62 10.88
N PRO A 128 9.42 -7.64 12.17
CA PRO A 128 8.47 -7.61 13.27
C PRO A 128 7.52 -6.41 13.18
N ASN A 129 6.21 -6.66 13.33
CA ASN A 129 5.16 -5.64 13.29
C ASN A 129 5.43 -4.41 14.18
N PRO A 130 5.95 -4.54 15.43
CA PRO A 130 6.29 -3.37 16.24
C PRO A 130 7.30 -2.43 15.58
N ARG A 131 8.22 -2.97 14.77
CA ARG A 131 9.22 -2.18 14.05
C ARG A 131 8.61 -1.44 12.86
N ILE A 132 7.69 -2.08 12.14
CA ILE A 132 6.92 -1.43 11.06
C ILE A 132 6.07 -0.31 11.65
N GLN A 133 5.37 -0.57 12.76
CA GLN A 133 4.58 0.44 13.44
C GLN A 133 5.43 1.63 13.89
N GLN A 134 6.60 1.38 14.51
CA GLN A 134 7.52 2.45 14.91
C GLN A 134 8.01 3.27 13.72
N MET A 135 8.35 2.62 12.61
CA MET A 135 8.70 3.30 11.36
C MET A 135 7.55 4.22 10.91
N LEU A 136 6.32 3.70 10.81
CA LEU A 136 5.13 4.45 10.37
C LEU A 136 4.84 5.69 11.26
N ARG A 137 5.10 5.58 12.57
CA ARG A 137 5.01 6.73 13.50
C ARG A 137 6.00 7.84 13.16
N THR A 138 7.22 7.48 12.76
CA THR A 138 8.32 8.44 12.51
C THR A 138 8.32 9.04 11.11
N LEU A 139 7.59 8.44 10.15
CA LEU A 139 7.47 8.98 8.79
C LEU A 139 6.95 10.42 8.78
N ASP A 140 7.30 11.17 7.74
CA ASP A 140 6.56 12.39 7.43
C ASP A 140 5.20 12.03 6.81
N ASP A 141 4.32 13.03 6.74
CA ASP A 141 2.94 12.84 6.31
C ASP A 141 2.82 12.22 4.92
N GLU A 142 3.60 12.74 3.99
CA GLU A 142 3.53 12.36 2.59
C GLU A 142 4.02 10.92 2.33
N VAL A 143 5.04 10.45 3.06
CA VAL A 143 5.47 9.06 3.00
C VAL A 143 4.50 8.14 3.75
N ARG A 144 3.86 8.61 4.83
CA ARG A 144 2.81 7.85 5.53
C ARG A 144 1.56 7.68 4.67
N ALA A 145 1.11 8.71 3.96
CA ALA A 145 0.02 8.62 2.99
C ALA A 145 0.32 7.59 1.89
N SER A 146 1.56 7.55 1.40
CA SER A 146 2.00 6.50 0.47
C SER A 146 1.94 5.09 1.06
N ALA A 147 2.16 4.95 2.38
CA ALA A 147 2.03 3.68 3.09
C ALA A 147 0.56 3.24 3.21
N ALA A 148 -0.35 4.18 3.47
CA ALA A 148 -1.80 3.94 3.48
C ALA A 148 -2.27 3.45 2.09
N ASN A 149 -1.87 4.15 1.03
CA ASN A 149 -2.17 3.78 -0.36
C ASN A 149 -1.65 2.37 -0.72
N ALA A 150 -0.54 1.93 -0.13
CA ALA A 150 -0.02 0.57 -0.35
C ALA A 150 -0.99 -0.53 0.13
N ILE A 151 -1.78 -0.26 1.17
CA ILE A 151 -2.78 -1.20 1.70
C ILE A 151 -3.91 -1.39 0.68
N GLN A 152 -4.41 -0.28 0.13
CA GLN A 152 -5.42 -0.31 -0.93
C GLN A 152 -4.89 -1.00 -2.19
N GLN A 153 -3.69 -0.64 -2.63
CA GLN A 153 -3.06 -1.25 -3.79
C GLN A 153 -2.88 -2.76 -3.61
N PHE A 154 -2.53 -3.22 -2.41
CA PHE A 154 -2.46 -4.65 -2.10
C PHE A 154 -3.81 -5.34 -2.29
N VAL A 155 -4.90 -4.78 -1.76
CA VAL A 155 -6.23 -5.37 -1.88
C VAL A 155 -6.63 -5.48 -3.35
N ARG A 156 -6.45 -4.40 -4.12
CA ARG A 156 -6.74 -4.33 -5.56
C ARG A 156 -5.92 -5.31 -6.39
N ASP A 157 -4.60 -5.30 -6.24
CA ASP A 157 -3.68 -6.07 -7.10
C ASP A 157 -3.75 -7.58 -6.82
N VAL A 158 -4.13 -7.97 -5.61
CA VAL A 158 -4.25 -9.37 -5.22
C VAL A 158 -5.64 -9.93 -5.52
N SER A 159 -6.71 -9.13 -5.39
CA SER A 159 -8.07 -9.56 -5.78
C SER A 159 -8.24 -9.65 -7.30
N ALA A 160 -7.52 -8.82 -8.08
CA ALA A 160 -7.58 -8.84 -9.54
C ALA A 160 -6.88 -10.04 -10.19
N LYS A 161 -6.12 -10.86 -9.42
CA LYS A 161 -5.48 -12.05 -9.96
C LYS A 161 -6.48 -13.20 -9.97
N PRO A 162 -6.91 -13.71 -11.14
CA PRO A 162 -7.75 -14.89 -11.18
C PRO A 162 -7.00 -16.05 -10.50
N ALA A 163 -7.73 -16.81 -9.68
CA ALA A 163 -7.22 -18.12 -9.27
C ALA A 163 -7.01 -18.93 -10.57
N ASP A 164 -5.81 -19.47 -10.78
CA ASP A 164 -5.56 -20.35 -11.91
C ASP A 164 -6.62 -21.47 -11.88
N ASN A 165 -7.48 -21.47 -12.91
CA ASN A 165 -8.69 -22.29 -13.11
C ASN A 165 -9.96 -21.79 -12.38
N ASP A 166 -10.76 -20.95 -13.05
CA ASP A 166 -12.11 -21.32 -13.52
C ASP A 166 -12.95 -20.09 -13.94
N ALA A 167 -13.64 -20.26 -15.07
CA ALA A 167 -14.87 -19.61 -15.53
C ALA A 167 -14.92 -18.10 -15.85
N GLU A 168 -14.83 -17.84 -17.17
CA GLU A 168 -15.62 -16.80 -17.83
C GLU A 168 -17.12 -16.95 -17.46
N ASN A 169 -17.74 -15.84 -17.02
CA ASN A 169 -19.20 -15.62 -16.83
C ASN A 169 -19.80 -15.71 -15.41
N GLY A 170 -19.05 -15.38 -14.34
CA GLY A 170 -19.60 -15.20 -12.96
C GLY A 170 -18.90 -14.12 -12.12
N GLU A 171 -18.12 -13.24 -12.74
CA GLU A 171 -16.87 -12.74 -12.16
C GLU A 171 -16.97 -11.58 -11.15
N GLU A 172 -18.02 -10.75 -11.14
CA GLU A 172 -18.01 -9.53 -10.31
C GLU A 172 -18.33 -9.78 -8.83
N HIS A 173 -19.36 -10.59 -8.55
CA HIS A 173 -19.66 -10.99 -7.17
C HIS A 173 -18.50 -11.79 -6.57
N GLU A 174 -17.83 -12.61 -7.39
CA GLU A 174 -16.66 -13.38 -6.96
C GLU A 174 -15.44 -12.49 -6.71
N LYS A 175 -15.15 -11.51 -7.59
CA LYS A 175 -14.07 -10.52 -7.39
C LYS A 175 -14.34 -9.64 -6.16
N SER A 176 -15.58 -9.18 -5.99
CA SER A 176 -16.01 -8.38 -4.84
C SER A 176 -15.88 -9.15 -3.53
N ALA A 177 -16.34 -10.41 -3.50
CA ALA A 177 -16.19 -11.30 -2.35
C ALA A 177 -14.72 -11.64 -2.05
N ALA A 178 -13.89 -11.82 -3.09
CA ALA A 178 -12.46 -12.05 -2.94
C ALA A 178 -11.75 -10.83 -2.34
N ALA A 179 -12.12 -9.62 -2.78
CA ALA A 179 -11.58 -8.38 -2.25
C ALA A 179 -11.93 -8.18 -0.76
N GLY A 180 -13.19 -8.40 -0.36
CA GLY A 180 -13.54 -8.24 1.05
C GLY A 180 -13.04 -9.38 1.94
N ALA A 181 -12.96 -10.62 1.43
CA ALA A 181 -12.26 -11.70 2.13
C ALA A 181 -10.78 -11.34 2.37
N LEU A 182 -10.10 -10.79 1.36
CA LEU A 182 -8.72 -10.34 1.49
C LEU A 182 -8.59 -9.17 2.48
N PHE A 183 -9.51 -8.22 2.45
CA PHE A 183 -9.55 -7.12 3.42
C PHE A 183 -9.63 -7.66 4.85
N ARG A 184 -10.59 -8.56 5.12
CA ARG A 184 -10.81 -9.15 6.46
C ARG A 184 -9.62 -9.94 6.99
N VAL A 185 -8.93 -10.68 6.12
CA VAL A 185 -7.80 -11.55 6.52
C VAL A 185 -6.49 -10.78 6.64
N ALA A 186 -6.28 -9.74 5.84
CA ALA A 186 -4.99 -9.05 5.77
C ALA A 186 -5.03 -7.57 6.17
N ALA A 187 -5.85 -6.76 5.50
CA ALA A 187 -5.85 -5.32 5.67
C ALA A 187 -6.43 -4.89 7.03
N ALA A 188 -7.56 -5.46 7.46
CA ALA A 188 -8.18 -5.15 8.74
C ALA A 188 -7.28 -5.49 9.95
N PRO A 189 -6.67 -6.69 10.05
CA PRO A 189 -5.69 -6.98 11.10
C PRO A 189 -4.48 -6.04 11.06
N PHE A 190 -3.96 -5.73 9.88
CA PHE A 190 -2.85 -4.77 9.74
C PHE A 190 -3.22 -3.38 10.25
N LEU A 191 -4.39 -2.86 9.87
CA LEU A 191 -4.90 -1.56 10.35
C LEU A 191 -5.10 -1.55 11.87
N ARG A 192 -5.49 -2.67 12.47
CA ARG A 192 -5.72 -2.79 13.91
C ARG A 192 -4.42 -2.96 14.71
N GLU A 193 -3.49 -3.76 14.22
CA GLU A 193 -2.33 -4.25 15.00
C GLU A 193 -1.01 -3.56 14.64
N VAL A 194 -0.88 -3.04 13.42
CA VAL A 194 0.39 -2.51 12.89
C VAL A 194 0.30 -1.03 12.57
N TRP A 195 -0.82 -0.56 11.99
CA TRP A 195 -0.98 0.85 11.69
C TRP A 195 -0.96 1.70 12.97
N PRO A 196 -0.34 2.89 12.98
CA PRO A 196 -0.38 3.79 14.14
C PRO A 196 -1.80 4.22 14.50
N GLN A 197 -2.16 4.14 15.78
CA GLN A 197 -3.53 4.39 16.28
C GLN A 197 -3.72 5.82 16.80
N GLU A 198 -2.66 6.62 16.83
CA GLU A 198 -2.64 7.96 17.39
C GLU A 198 -3.39 8.95 16.48
N ARG A 199 -4.39 9.66 17.02
CA ARG A 199 -5.18 10.65 16.26
C ARG A 199 -4.35 11.80 15.69
N SER A 200 -3.20 12.11 16.28
CA SER A 200 -2.28 13.14 15.76
C SER A 200 -1.66 12.75 14.41
N LEU A 201 -1.79 11.49 13.99
CA LEU A 201 -1.31 10.98 12.70
C LEU A 201 -2.42 10.86 11.66
N ALA A 202 -3.66 11.23 12.01
CA ALA A 202 -4.77 11.37 11.07
C ALA A 202 -4.65 12.74 10.37
N THR A 203 -4.20 12.72 9.13
CA THR A 203 -3.93 13.92 8.33
C THR A 203 -4.76 13.89 7.04
N PRO A 204 -4.94 15.02 6.34
CA PRO A 204 -5.63 15.04 5.06
C PRO A 204 -5.02 14.08 4.03
N GLY A 205 -3.69 13.95 3.99
CA GLY A 205 -3.00 13.04 3.08
C GLY A 205 -3.27 11.56 3.39
N VAL A 206 -3.28 11.18 4.67
CA VAL A 206 -3.62 9.82 5.10
C VAL A 206 -5.10 9.51 4.87
N SER A 207 -5.98 10.47 5.20
CA SER A 207 -7.43 10.37 4.97
C SER A 207 -7.75 10.14 3.48
N SER A 208 -7.16 10.97 2.61
CA SER A 208 -7.29 10.82 1.15
C SER A 208 -6.79 9.46 0.66
N ALA A 209 -5.65 8.98 1.16
CA ALA A 209 -5.10 7.69 0.79
C ALA A 209 -5.94 6.49 1.29
N PHE A 210 -6.79 6.68 2.29
CA PHE A 210 -7.71 5.66 2.78
C PHE A 210 -9.11 5.74 2.16
N ALA A 211 -9.47 6.84 1.51
CA ALA A 211 -10.83 7.10 1.05
C ALA A 211 -11.34 6.10 -0.01
N ASP A 212 -10.45 5.52 -0.83
CA ASP A 212 -10.76 4.49 -1.84
C ASP A 212 -10.66 3.05 -1.28
N LEU A 213 -10.13 2.86 -0.06
CA LEU A 213 -10.03 1.53 0.53
C LEU A 213 -11.40 0.83 0.67
N PRO A 214 -12.49 1.50 1.09
CA PRO A 214 -13.82 0.87 1.17
C PRO A 214 -14.33 0.35 -0.18
N ALA A 215 -14.26 1.16 -1.24
CA ALA A 215 -14.68 0.73 -2.58
C ALA A 215 -13.81 -0.43 -3.09
N THR A 216 -12.50 -0.34 -2.85
CA THR A 216 -11.54 -1.41 -3.20
C THR A 216 -11.78 -2.71 -2.42
N SER A 217 -12.44 -2.65 -1.26
CA SER A 217 -12.72 -3.81 -0.40
C SER A 217 -14.01 -4.56 -0.74
N GLY A 218 -14.74 -4.17 -1.79
CA GLY A 218 -15.87 -4.96 -2.29
C GLY A 218 -17.01 -5.11 -1.28
N ASP A 219 -17.40 -6.36 -1.00
CA ASP A 219 -18.46 -6.69 -0.04
C ASP A 219 -18.15 -6.24 1.40
N ALA A 220 -16.87 -6.09 1.75
CA ALA A 220 -16.44 -5.60 3.05
C ALA A 220 -16.44 -4.05 3.16
N PHE A 221 -17.12 -3.34 2.26
CA PHE A 221 -17.15 -1.87 2.23
C PHE A 221 -17.42 -1.24 3.61
N ALA A 222 -18.47 -1.69 4.30
CA ALA A 222 -18.85 -1.13 5.60
C ALA A 222 -17.81 -1.42 6.69
N GLU A 223 -17.25 -2.64 6.71
CA GLU A 223 -16.17 -3.03 7.63
C GLU A 223 -14.90 -2.22 7.38
N ALA A 224 -14.62 -1.91 6.10
CA ALA A 224 -13.50 -1.08 5.72
C ALA A 224 -13.65 0.37 6.18
N VAL A 225 -14.85 0.96 6.07
CA VAL A 225 -15.13 2.30 6.64
C VAL A 225 -14.92 2.28 8.16
N GLU A 226 -15.45 1.29 8.87
CA GLU A 226 -15.28 1.16 10.32
C GLU A 226 -13.80 1.03 10.72
N ALA A 227 -13.00 0.29 9.95
CA ALA A 227 -11.59 0.11 10.25
C ALA A 227 -10.76 1.40 10.08
N ILE A 228 -11.17 2.29 9.17
CA ILE A 228 -10.42 3.52 8.87
C ILE A 228 -11.01 4.78 9.50
N GLU A 229 -12.22 4.74 10.07
CA GLU A 229 -12.95 5.96 10.48
C GLU A 229 -12.14 6.90 11.37
N ARG A 230 -11.26 6.35 12.21
CA ARG A 230 -10.42 7.10 13.15
C ARG A 230 -9.26 7.85 12.48
N PHE A 231 -8.96 7.52 11.24
CA PHE A 231 -7.92 8.14 10.41
C PHE A 231 -8.51 9.12 9.40
N LEU A 232 -9.84 9.20 9.31
CA LEU A 232 -10.54 10.10 8.41
C LEU A 232 -10.65 11.49 9.03
N VAL A 233 -10.20 12.46 8.24
CA VAL A 233 -10.36 13.89 8.48
C VAL A 233 -10.71 14.57 7.15
N PRO A 234 -11.25 15.80 7.18
CA PRO A 234 -11.53 16.52 5.95
C PRO A 234 -10.29 16.68 5.06
N PHE A 235 -10.47 16.46 3.76
CA PHE A 235 -9.44 16.66 2.74
C PHE A 235 -10.04 17.21 1.44
N GLU A 236 -9.20 17.69 0.53
CA GLU A 236 -9.63 18.19 -0.77
C GLU A 236 -10.03 17.02 -1.68
N CYS A 237 -11.33 16.80 -1.84
CA CYS A 237 -11.91 15.80 -2.75
C CYS A 237 -12.80 16.50 -3.78
N TRP A 238 -12.47 16.36 -5.07
CA TRP A 238 -13.18 17.06 -6.15
C TRP A 238 -14.30 16.22 -6.75
N SER A 239 -14.26 14.90 -6.56
CA SER A 239 -15.23 13.98 -7.16
C SER A 239 -15.43 12.73 -6.31
N MET A 240 -16.29 11.82 -6.77
CA MET A 240 -16.39 10.48 -6.19
C MET A 240 -15.22 9.56 -6.60
N LEU A 241 -14.32 10.03 -7.48
CA LEU A 241 -13.16 9.27 -7.94
C LEU A 241 -12.17 9.01 -6.81
N GLU A 242 -11.96 10.00 -5.93
CA GLU A 242 -11.10 9.89 -4.76
C GLU A 242 -11.61 8.84 -3.75
N TYR A 243 -12.87 8.44 -3.83
CA TYR A 243 -13.47 7.37 -3.04
C TYR A 243 -13.55 6.03 -3.79
N GLY A 244 -13.06 5.97 -5.04
CA GLY A 244 -13.19 4.78 -5.90
C GLY A 244 -14.61 4.54 -6.43
N LEU A 245 -15.50 5.52 -6.29
CA LEU A 245 -16.93 5.39 -6.57
C LEU A 245 -17.38 6.11 -7.86
N TYR A 246 -16.43 6.65 -8.63
CA TYR A 246 -16.72 7.32 -9.91
C TYR A 246 -16.51 6.42 -11.12
N GLY A 247 -17.38 6.59 -12.11
CA GLY A 247 -17.33 5.89 -13.39
C GLY A 247 -18.24 4.66 -13.44
N GLU A 248 -18.07 3.92 -14.53
CA GLU A 248 -18.77 2.67 -14.82
C GLU A 248 -17.70 1.57 -14.91
N ASP A 249 -17.97 0.42 -14.28
CA ASP A 249 -17.28 -0.83 -14.57
C ASP A 249 -18.27 -1.69 -15.36
N GLU A 250 -17.88 -2.11 -16.57
CA GLU A 250 -18.59 -3.09 -17.42
C GLU A 250 -20.14 -2.99 -17.39
N ASP A 251 -20.67 -1.79 -17.65
CA ASP A 251 -22.10 -1.41 -17.72
C ASP A 251 -22.83 -1.14 -16.38
N ALA A 252 -22.15 -1.25 -15.23
CA ALA A 252 -22.67 -0.86 -13.91
C ALA A 252 -21.94 0.36 -13.33
N LYS A 253 -22.69 1.31 -12.76
CA LYS A 253 -22.10 2.45 -12.02
C LYS A 253 -21.36 1.93 -10.79
N LYS A 254 -20.15 2.42 -10.50
CA LYS A 254 -19.40 1.99 -9.30
C LYS A 254 -20.16 2.24 -7.99
N LEU A 255 -21.02 3.25 -7.95
CA LEU A 255 -21.93 3.51 -6.83
C LEU A 255 -22.92 2.36 -6.55
N ALA A 256 -23.16 1.47 -7.50
CA ALA A 256 -24.05 0.31 -7.32
C ALA A 256 -23.52 -0.70 -6.29
N ILE A 257 -22.23 -0.64 -5.92
CA ILE A 257 -21.69 -1.40 -4.79
C ILE A 257 -22.44 -1.11 -3.48
N ILE A 258 -23.06 0.06 -3.37
CA ILE A 258 -23.91 0.50 -2.27
C ILE A 258 -25.34 -0.01 -2.53
N ASP A 259 -25.56 -1.27 -2.18
CA ASP A 259 -26.77 -2.05 -2.46
C ASP A 259 -27.58 -2.41 -1.20
N ASP A 260 -27.02 -2.17 -0.01
CA ASP A 260 -27.65 -2.49 1.27
C ASP A 260 -27.61 -1.34 2.28
N GLU A 261 -28.40 -1.47 3.36
CA GLU A 261 -28.52 -0.46 4.40
C GLU A 261 -27.20 -0.20 5.14
N GLN A 262 -26.38 -1.23 5.33
CA GLN A 262 -25.11 -1.11 6.07
C GLN A 262 -24.10 -0.30 5.27
N LYS A 263 -23.97 -0.56 3.97
CA LYS A 263 -23.10 0.19 3.04
C LYS A 263 -23.58 1.61 2.85
N ALA A 264 -24.90 1.85 2.75
CA ALA A 264 -25.45 3.20 2.65
C ALA A 264 -25.12 4.06 3.88
N ARG A 265 -25.24 3.48 5.09
CA ARG A 265 -24.83 4.12 6.35
C ARG A 265 -23.32 4.36 6.40
N ALA A 266 -22.53 3.40 5.97
CA ALA A 266 -21.07 3.50 5.92
C ALA A 266 -20.60 4.58 4.93
N LEU A 267 -21.20 4.67 3.74
CA LEU A 267 -20.88 5.72 2.78
C LEU A 267 -21.24 7.10 3.33
N LEU A 268 -22.42 7.25 3.94
CA LEU A 268 -22.80 8.51 4.57
C LEU A 268 -21.80 8.92 5.65
N ARG A 269 -21.34 7.96 6.46
CA ARG A 269 -20.33 8.18 7.50
C ARG A 269 -18.98 8.59 6.92
N LEU A 270 -18.53 7.91 5.87
CA LEU A 270 -17.29 8.23 5.15
C LEU A 270 -17.34 9.67 4.65
N LEU A 271 -18.37 10.04 3.89
CA LEU A 271 -18.54 11.39 3.35
C LEU A 271 -18.67 12.45 4.45
N ASP A 272 -19.35 12.14 5.55
CA ASP A 272 -19.50 13.07 6.66
C ASP A 272 -18.14 13.42 7.31
N LEU A 273 -17.26 12.44 7.46
CA LEU A 273 -15.94 12.62 8.06
C LEU A 273 -14.93 13.31 7.14
N THR A 274 -15.10 13.22 5.82
CA THR A 274 -14.10 13.65 4.83
C THR A 274 -14.48 14.91 4.06
N VAL A 275 -15.77 15.24 3.92
CA VAL A 275 -16.21 16.48 3.28
C VAL A 275 -16.24 17.61 4.31
N GLY A 276 -15.34 18.58 4.14
CA GLY A 276 -15.17 19.71 5.05
C GLY A 276 -16.44 20.54 5.25
N SER A 277 -16.59 21.12 6.44
CA SER A 277 -17.71 22.00 6.80
C SER A 277 -17.35 23.48 6.81
N SER A 278 -16.07 23.83 6.59
CA SER A 278 -15.58 25.19 6.62
C SER A 278 -15.93 25.97 5.34
N GLU A 279 -15.98 27.29 5.46
CA GLU A 279 -16.09 28.19 4.31
C GLU A 279 -14.87 27.98 3.39
N GLY A 280 -15.11 27.64 2.12
CA GLY A 280 -14.07 27.29 1.14
C GLY A 280 -13.66 25.81 1.12
N ALA A 281 -14.32 24.92 1.87
CA ALA A 281 -14.12 23.48 1.73
C ALA A 281 -14.50 23.03 0.31
N VAL A 282 -13.66 22.19 -0.30
CA VAL A 282 -13.95 21.57 -1.59
C VAL A 282 -15.09 20.56 -1.41
N VAL A 283 -16.15 20.72 -2.20
CA VAL A 283 -17.30 19.82 -2.23
C VAL A 283 -17.20 18.98 -3.52
N PRO A 284 -17.28 17.64 -3.45
CA PRO A 284 -17.23 16.81 -4.63
C PRO A 284 -18.37 17.11 -5.61
N LEU A 285 -18.06 17.21 -6.90
CA LEU A 285 -19.03 17.53 -7.97
C LEU A 285 -20.17 16.50 -8.03
N ASP A 286 -19.86 15.24 -7.78
CA ASP A 286 -20.81 14.13 -7.88
C ASP A 286 -21.45 13.75 -6.53
N LEU A 287 -21.29 14.59 -5.50
CA LEU A 287 -21.82 14.35 -4.15
C LEU A 287 -23.33 14.13 -4.17
N THR A 288 -24.08 14.87 -5.00
CA THR A 288 -25.53 14.68 -5.15
C THR A 288 -25.87 13.26 -5.60
N SER A 289 -25.13 12.69 -6.55
CA SER A 289 -25.38 11.33 -7.04
C SER A 289 -25.13 10.27 -5.95
N ALA A 290 -24.13 10.48 -5.10
CA ALA A 290 -23.87 9.60 -3.96
C ALA A 290 -24.97 9.69 -2.90
N LEU A 291 -25.48 10.90 -2.62
CA LEU A 291 -26.59 11.12 -1.69
C LEU A 291 -27.91 10.53 -2.21
N ASP A 292 -28.19 10.67 -3.52
CA ASP A 292 -29.36 10.07 -4.17
C ASP A 292 -29.31 8.54 -4.07
N GLN A 293 -28.13 7.92 -4.27
CA GLN A 293 -27.96 6.48 -4.07
C GLN A 293 -28.27 6.07 -2.62
N ILE A 294 -27.74 6.80 -1.62
CA ILE A 294 -28.00 6.54 -0.20
C ILE A 294 -29.50 6.65 0.11
N GLU A 295 -30.17 7.69 -0.37
CA GLU A 295 -31.61 7.91 -0.15
C GLU A 295 -32.46 6.83 -0.82
N SER A 296 -32.06 6.35 -2.00
CA SER A 296 -32.77 5.28 -2.71
C SER A 296 -32.77 3.94 -1.95
N ILE A 297 -31.67 3.62 -1.26
CA ILE A 297 -31.53 2.39 -0.47
C ILE A 297 -32.16 2.56 0.91
N VAL A 298 -31.91 3.68 1.59
CA VAL A 298 -32.39 3.95 2.94
C VAL A 298 -32.98 5.37 3.04
N PRO A 299 -34.27 5.56 2.69
CA PRO A 299 -34.89 6.89 2.67
C PRO A 299 -34.83 7.63 4.02
N LYS A 300 -34.83 6.88 5.13
CA LYS A 300 -34.74 7.45 6.48
C LYS A 300 -33.42 8.19 6.75
N LEU A 301 -32.36 7.91 5.98
CA LEU A 301 -31.09 8.64 6.12
C LEU A 301 -31.19 10.09 5.64
N ALA A 302 -32.16 10.44 4.78
CA ALA A 302 -32.39 11.83 4.39
C ALA A 302 -32.79 12.75 5.56
N GLU A 303 -33.28 12.16 6.65
CA GLU A 303 -33.68 12.89 7.85
C GLU A 303 -32.52 13.19 8.80
N VAL A 304 -31.39 12.51 8.66
CA VAL A 304 -30.27 12.65 9.61
C VAL A 304 -29.48 13.94 9.37
N PRO A 305 -28.91 14.56 10.44
CA PRO A 305 -28.18 15.83 10.32
C PRO A 305 -27.03 15.80 9.31
N GLU A 306 -26.29 14.70 9.25
CA GLU A 306 -25.12 14.49 8.39
C GLU A 306 -25.51 14.56 6.91
N PHE A 307 -26.59 13.87 6.53
CA PHE A 307 -27.12 13.90 5.17
C PHE A 307 -27.57 15.30 4.78
N ARG A 308 -28.33 15.97 5.64
CA ARG A 308 -28.83 17.34 5.39
C ARG A 308 -27.69 18.33 5.21
N ARG A 309 -26.61 18.19 6.01
CA ARG A 309 -25.39 19.00 5.87
C ARG A 309 -24.74 18.79 4.52
N LEU A 310 -24.51 17.54 4.12
CA LEU A 310 -23.88 17.20 2.83
C LEU A 310 -24.75 17.63 1.65
N SER A 311 -26.06 17.43 1.72
CA SER A 311 -27.01 17.88 0.69
C SER A 311 -27.02 19.41 0.54
N ALA A 312 -26.94 20.15 1.64
CA ALA A 312 -26.81 21.60 1.61
C ALA A 312 -25.45 22.06 1.06
N ALA A 313 -24.38 21.30 1.29
CA ALA A 313 -23.05 21.57 0.71
C ALA A 313 -23.03 21.34 -0.81
N ALA A 314 -23.66 20.25 -1.29
CA ALA A 314 -23.73 19.89 -2.70
C ALA A 314 -24.51 20.90 -3.58
N ARG A 315 -25.33 21.76 -2.98
CA ARG A 315 -26.16 22.76 -3.67
C ARG A 315 -25.51 24.15 -3.82
N ARG A 316 -24.31 24.34 -3.26
CA ARG A 316 -23.58 25.61 -3.35
C ARG A 316 -22.82 25.70 -4.66
#